data_AF-A0A354X6V4-F1
#
_entry.id   AF-A0A354X6V4-F1
#
_cell.length_a   1.000
_cell.length_b   1.000
_cell.length_c   1.000
_cell.angle_alpha   90.00
_cell.angle_beta   90.00
_cell.angle_gamma   90.00
#
_symmetry.space_group_name_H-M   'P 1'
#
loop_
_entity.id
_entity.type
_entity.pdbx_description
1 polymer ?
#
loop_
_entity_poly.entity_id
_entity_poly.type
_entity_poly.pdbx_seq_one_letter_code
_entity_poly.pdbx_strand_id
1 'polypeptide(L)'
;MKKYLFVLLAACVMVSCTISYKFNGASIDYNVTKTLQVGHFINQAPLVYAPLEQRFNEELKDIFTRNTRLQFVNQNGDMEIEGE
;
A
#
# COMPACT_ATOMS: atom_id res chain seq x y z
N MET A 1 -25.03 43.38 11.68
CA MET A 1 -24.53 42.71 10.44
C MET A 1 -23.18 42.01 10.63
N LYS A 2 -22.16 42.63 11.24
CA LYS A 2 -20.83 42.01 11.47
C LYS A 2 -20.84 40.68 12.26
N LYS A 3 -21.77 40.51 13.22
CA LYS A 3 -21.88 39.29 14.06
C LYS A 3 -22.32 38.05 13.25
N TYR A 4 -23.18 38.24 12.24
CA TYR A 4 -23.62 37.16 11.35
C TYR A 4 -22.53 36.74 10.36
N LEU A 5 -21.68 37.68 9.94
CA LEU A 5 -20.53 37.40 9.07
C LEU A 5 -19.51 36.47 9.75
N PHE A 6 -19.27 36.68 11.06
CA PHE A 6 -18.33 35.84 11.82
C PHE A 6 -18.85 34.41 12.03
N VAL A 7 -20.16 34.27 12.22
CA VAL A 7 -20.83 32.95 12.34
C VAL A 7 -20.82 32.20 11.00
N LEU A 8 -21.05 32.90 9.89
CA LEU A 8 -20.99 32.32 8.54
C LEU A 8 -19.57 31.83 8.19
N LEU A 9 -18.55 32.61 8.57
CA LEU A 9 -17.15 32.25 8.36
C LEU A 9 -16.76 31.01 9.19
N ALA A 10 -17.19 30.95 10.45
CA ALA A 10 -16.94 29.78 11.31
C ALA A 10 -17.63 28.51 10.78
N ALA A 11 -18.82 28.64 10.21
CA ALA A 11 -19.53 27.51 9.59
C ALA A 11 -18.82 26.98 8.33
N CYS A 12 -18.21 27.84 7.51
CA CYS A 12 -17.46 27.39 6.31
C CYS A 12 -16.22 26.57 6.66
N VAL A 13 -15.52 26.90 7.75
CA VAL A 13 -14.31 26.16 8.18
C VAL A 13 -14.65 24.74 8.66
N MET A 14 -15.87 24.52 9.15
CA MET A 14 -16.33 23.20 9.61
C MET A 14 -16.66 22.25 8.45
N VAL A 15 -16.93 22.76 7.24
CA VAL A 15 -17.32 21.94 6.07
C VAL A 15 -16.11 21.65 5.15
N SER A 16 -14.99 22.36 5.30
CA SER A 16 -13.81 22.20 4.43
C SER A 16 -12.98 20.94 4.71
N CYS A 17 -13.13 20.32 5.88
CA CYS A 17 -12.47 19.05 6.16
C CYS A 17 -13.32 17.89 5.65
N THR A 18 -13.13 17.52 4.39
CA THR A 18 -13.56 16.22 3.89
C THR A 18 -12.70 15.15 4.55
N ILE A 19 -13.20 14.53 5.63
CA ILE A 19 -12.58 13.37 6.26
C ILE A 19 -12.73 12.20 5.27
N SER A 20 -11.75 12.06 4.37
CA SER A 20 -11.66 10.91 3.47
C SER A 20 -11.05 9.74 4.23
N TYR A 21 -11.91 8.99 4.94
CA TYR A 21 -11.49 7.78 5.63
C TYR A 21 -11.43 6.63 4.62
N LYS A 22 -10.25 6.41 4.02
CA LYS A 22 -10.02 5.25 3.16
C LYS A 22 -9.40 4.15 4.01
N PHE A 23 -10.17 3.10 4.29
CA PHE A 23 -9.66 1.86 4.88
C PHE A 23 -8.89 1.01 3.85
N ASN A 24 -8.07 1.63 3.00
CA ASN A 24 -7.15 0.89 2.15
C ASN A 24 -5.75 0.93 2.79
N GLY A 25 -5.19 -0.23 3.11
CA GLY A 25 -3.82 -0.33 3.64
C GLY A 25 -2.74 0.14 2.67
N ALA A 26 -3.09 0.48 1.42
CA ALA A 26 -2.20 1.01 0.40
C ALA A 26 -2.96 1.91 -0.59
N SER A 27 -2.33 3.01 -1.02
CA SER A 27 -2.86 3.94 -2.04
C SER A 27 -2.65 3.42 -3.48
N ILE A 28 -3.14 2.22 -3.77
CA ILE A 28 -3.03 1.59 -5.10
C ILE A 28 -4.27 1.95 -5.93
N ASP A 29 -4.06 2.44 -7.15
CA ASP A 29 -5.13 2.59 -8.15
C ASP A 29 -5.31 1.29 -8.93
N TYR A 30 -6.32 0.53 -8.54
CA TYR A 30 -6.66 -0.76 -9.17
C TYR A 30 -7.23 -0.65 -10.60
N ASN A 31 -7.49 0.55 -11.11
CA ASN A 31 -7.84 0.72 -12.52
C ASN A 31 -6.61 0.58 -13.41
N VAL A 32 -5.43 0.97 -12.88
CA VAL A 32 -4.15 1.01 -13.60
C VAL A 32 -3.25 -0.16 -13.18
N THR A 33 -3.23 -0.52 -11.90
CA THR A 33 -2.31 -1.52 -11.35
C THR A 33 -3.10 -2.68 -10.77
N LYS A 34 -3.15 -3.81 -11.49
CA LYS A 34 -3.94 -5.00 -11.15
C LYS A 34 -3.08 -6.21 -10.82
N THR A 35 -1.87 -6.24 -11.36
CA THR A 35 -0.95 -7.37 -11.25
C THR A 35 0.32 -6.98 -10.51
N LEU A 36 0.88 -7.94 -9.77
CA LEU A 36 2.09 -7.80 -8.98
C LEU A 36 3.06 -8.91 -9.36
N GLN A 37 4.29 -8.55 -9.70
CA GLN A 37 5.40 -9.47 -9.86
C GLN A 37 6.33 -9.35 -8.66
N VAL A 38 6.62 -10.47 -8.02
CA VAL A 38 7.51 -10.54 -6.85
C VAL A 38 8.71 -11.40 -7.21
N GLY A 39 9.88 -10.78 -7.26
CA GLY A 39 11.16 -11.46 -7.42
C GLY A 39 11.52 -12.33 -6.21
N HIS A 40 12.45 -13.25 -6.40
CA HIS A 40 12.92 -14.13 -5.34
C HIS A 40 14.08 -13.47 -4.59
N PHE A 41 13.90 -13.26 -3.28
CA PHE A 41 14.94 -12.68 -2.43
C PHE A 41 15.83 -13.78 -1.87
N ILE A 42 17.14 -13.71 -2.14
CA ILE A 42 18.12 -14.71 -1.71
C ILE A 42 18.88 -14.21 -0.48
N ASN A 43 19.14 -15.08 0.50
CA ASN A 43 19.94 -14.68 1.66
C ASN A 43 21.44 -14.66 1.32
N GLN A 44 22.02 -13.46 1.15
CA GLN A 44 23.44 -13.27 0.81
C GLN A 44 24.38 -13.16 2.02
N ALA A 45 23.92 -13.44 3.25
CA ALA A 45 24.73 -13.29 4.45
C ALA A 45 25.88 -14.34 4.54
N PRO A 46 27.06 -14.01 5.10
CA PRO A 46 28.15 -14.99 5.27
C PRO A 46 27.81 -16.14 6.23
N LEU A 47 26.95 -15.88 7.21
CA LEU A 47 26.41 -16.87 8.15
C LEU A 47 24.91 -16.98 7.90
N VAL A 48 24.54 -17.92 7.03
CA VAL A 48 23.16 -18.09 6.56
C VAL A 48 22.33 -18.86 7.59
N TYR A 49 21.20 -18.27 7.99
CA TYR A 49 20.12 -19.01 8.62
C TYR A 49 19.19 -19.55 7.51
N ALA A 50 19.27 -20.86 7.26
CA ALA A 50 18.61 -21.50 6.11
C ALA A 50 17.10 -21.22 5.95
N PRO A 51 16.26 -21.23 7.01
CA PRO A 51 14.83 -21.01 6.82
C PRO A 51 14.46 -19.53 6.69
N LEU A 52 15.38 -18.58 6.91
CA LEU A 52 15.09 -17.15 6.84
C LEU A 52 14.60 -16.73 5.46
N GLU A 53 15.29 -17.20 4.42
CA GLU A 53 14.98 -16.88 3.03
C GLU A 53 13.55 -17.30 2.67
N GLN A 54 13.20 -18.55 3.00
CA GLN A 54 11.88 -19.08 2.75
C GLN A 54 10.81 -18.28 3.51
N ARG A 55 11.03 -18.05 4.82
CA ARG A 55 10.08 -17.32 5.66
C ARG A 55 9.85 -15.90 5.18
N PHE A 56 10.92 -15.21 4.80
CA PHE A 56 10.84 -13.85 4.28
C PHE A 56 10.00 -13.80 2.98
N ASN A 57 10.31 -14.67 2.01
CA ASN A 57 9.57 -14.69 0.74
C ASN A 57 8.09 -15.08 0.93
N GLU A 58 7.79 -16.00 1.86
CA GLU A 58 6.41 -16.39 2.21
C GLU A 58 5.65 -15.24 2.89
N GLU A 59 6.23 -14.62 3.92
CA GLU A 59 5.61 -13.52 4.66
C GLU A 59 5.43 -12.29 3.77
N LEU A 60 6.37 -12.01 2.88
CA LEU A 60 6.26 -10.93 1.90
C LEU A 60 5.03 -11.14 1.01
N LYS A 61 4.88 -12.34 0.42
CA LYS A 61 3.71 -12.68 -0.39
C LYS A 61 2.41 -12.60 0.42
N ASP A 62 2.43 -13.03 1.68
CA ASP A 62 1.26 -13.00 2.55
C ASP A 62 0.81 -11.57 2.88
N ILE A 63 1.73 -10.63 3.10
CA ILE A 63 1.40 -9.21 3.31
C ILE A 63 0.65 -8.64 2.09
N PHE A 64 1.13 -8.88 0.88
CA PHE A 64 0.47 -8.39 -0.34
C PHE A 64 -0.88 -9.06 -0.58
N THR A 65 -0.99 -10.36 -0.28
CA THR A 65 -2.25 -11.11 -0.39
C THR A 65 -3.32 -10.59 0.58
N ARG A 66 -2.92 -10.23 1.81
CA ARG A 66 -3.86 -9.75 2.85
C ARG A 66 -4.26 -8.28 2.68
N ASN A 67 -3.36 -7.44 2.18
CA ASN A 67 -3.55 -5.98 2.15
C ASN A 67 -3.91 -5.42 0.77
N THR A 68 -3.79 -6.21 -0.29
CA THR A 68 -4.06 -5.77 -1.67
C THR A 68 -4.94 -6.76 -2.40
N ARG A 69 -5.55 -6.31 -3.51
CA ARG A 69 -6.29 -7.17 -4.45
C ARG A 69 -5.47 -7.52 -5.69
N LEU A 70 -4.16 -7.33 -5.63
CA LEU A 70 -3.28 -7.55 -6.77
C LEU A 70 -3.17 -9.05 -7.06
N GLN A 71 -3.14 -9.40 -8.34
CA GLN A 71 -2.91 -10.77 -8.78
C GLN A 71 -1.42 -11.00 -9.02
N PHE A 72 -0.88 -12.09 -8.46
CA PHE A 72 0.51 -12.44 -8.69
C PHE A 72 0.72 -12.95 -10.12
N VAL A 73 1.69 -12.38 -10.83
CA VAL A 73 2.11 -12.83 -12.16
C VAL A 73 3.62 -13.10 -12.16
N ASN A 74 4.04 -14.03 -13.01
CA ASN A 74 5.46 -14.41 -13.10
C ASN A 74 6.28 -13.44 -13.96
N GLN A 75 5.63 -12.69 -14.87
CA GLN A 75 6.27 -11.76 -15.80
C GLN A 75 5.29 -10.64 -16.18
N ASN A 76 5.83 -9.45 -16.47
CA ASN A 76 5.08 -8.27 -16.91
C ASN A 76 3.98 -7.84 -15.91
N GLY A 77 4.30 -7.83 -14.62
CA GLY A 77 3.42 -7.23 -13.62
C GLY A 77 3.31 -5.72 -13.79
N ASP A 78 2.12 -5.17 -13.51
CA ASP A 78 1.91 -3.71 -13.47
C ASP A 78 2.72 -3.05 -12.35
N MET A 79 3.06 -3.84 -11.32
CA MET A 79 3.97 -3.49 -10.23
C MET A 79 4.96 -4.63 -10.05
N GLU A 80 6.23 -4.29 -9.88
CA GLU A 80 7.33 -5.25 -9.69
C GLU A 80 8.08 -4.96 -8.39
N ILE A 81 8.37 -6.00 -7.63
CA ILE A 81 9.09 -5.94 -6.37
C ILE A 81 10.28 -6.89 -6.43
N GLU A 82 11.47 -6.31 -6.39
CA GLU A 82 12.74 -7.02 -6.39
C GLU A 82 13.65 -6.43 -5.31
N GLY A 83 14.63 -7.21 -4.87
CA GLY A 83 15.69 -6.71 -4.00
C GLY A 83 16.90 -7.63 -4.01
N GLU A 84 18.05 -7.00 -3.81
CA GLU A 84 19.40 -7.60 -3.79
C GLU A 84 19.91 -7.82 -2.38
#